data_AF-A0A1T5BNS8-F1
#
_entry.id   AF-A0A1T5BNS8-F1
#
_cell.length_a   1.000
_cell.length_b   1.000
_cell.length_c   1.000
_cell.angle_alpha   90.00
_cell.angle_beta   90.00
_cell.angle_gamma   90.00
#
_symmetry.space_group_name_H-M   'P 1'
#
loop_
_entity.id
_entity.type
_entity.pdbx_description
1 polymer ?
#
loop_
_entity_poly.entity_id
_entity_poly.type
_entity_poly.pdbx_seq_one_letter_code
_entity_poly.pdbx_strand_id
1 'polypeptide(L)'
;MNLTFGFIAFFIAIIIPGILFRRFFYYGEFSKQFDSKDPVLHSVFYSIVPGVCIQTVGFLLADAFIAFQLENTDIYNIFNDFVYSGQKDIKNDTVVFLNNSLDIFIYYSLYIFLFAIIVGHLSARFIRLYNWDKKYKIFKFQNQWFYIFSGELLHFRKFEQGRNIASADKELLLDHKFSTTYADVMISNSEGNRELYTGYVADYDLKADDITKLERIYLLDAYRYKKIPKDTKVNQAESSYSFTIESEHQEKTEKAIEEDEIENKIYKKSRLRKKIPGNVFVVDGKNIININLTYVPSEKKKEIRENFAASKKEKMAFAYLLVFFIILAAHISYKLLGLEGTLWGNYVLNSSVIGIMSVVLVLIQISSLLIPLVFSLTHPSTDDTFHFTERNLLLQIGILILFIGIAIILETINEICWPF
;
A
#
# COMPACT_ATOMS: atom_id res chain seq x y z
N MET A 1 17.82 30.12 40.75
CA MET A 1 17.29 31.05 39.73
C MET A 1 17.83 30.79 38.31
N ASN A 2 18.81 29.90 38.11
CA ASN A 2 19.35 29.61 36.76
C ASN A 2 18.41 28.74 35.91
N LEU A 3 17.64 27.85 36.55
CA LEU A 3 16.65 27.00 35.87
C LEU A 3 15.56 27.81 35.15
N THR A 4 15.24 29.01 35.64
CA THR A 4 14.21 29.89 35.05
C THR A 4 14.68 30.55 33.75
N PHE A 5 15.93 31.02 33.68
CA PHE A 5 16.46 31.68 32.48
C PHE A 5 16.75 30.71 31.34
N GLY A 6 17.34 29.55 31.63
CA GLY A 6 17.55 28.51 30.62
C GLY A 6 16.24 28.01 30.02
N PHE A 7 15.20 27.86 30.85
CA PHE A 7 13.85 27.53 30.39
C PHE A 7 13.26 28.63 29.50
N ILE A 8 13.41 29.92 29.87
CA ILE A 8 12.93 31.05 29.06
C ILE A 8 13.64 31.10 27.71
N ALA A 9 14.97 30.94 27.67
CA ALA A 9 15.75 30.92 26.43
C ALA A 9 15.33 29.75 25.53
N PHE A 10 15.16 28.55 26.09
CA PHE A 10 14.65 27.38 25.37
C PHE A 10 13.24 27.63 24.83
N PHE A 11 12.38 28.24 25.64
CA PHE A 11 11.01 28.55 25.26
C PHE A 11 10.97 29.53 24.09
N ILE A 12 11.76 30.60 24.15
CA ILE A 12 11.85 31.62 23.09
C ILE A 12 12.47 31.03 21.81
N ALA A 13 13.55 30.27 21.92
CA ALA A 13 14.30 29.81 20.75
C ALA A 13 13.67 28.59 20.04
N ILE A 14 12.93 27.74 20.76
CA ILE A 14 12.43 26.48 20.20
C ILE A 14 10.90 26.41 20.26
N ILE A 15 10.31 26.65 21.44
CA ILE A 15 8.87 26.43 21.62
C ILE A 15 8.04 27.48 20.86
N ILE A 16 8.36 28.78 20.98
CA ILE A 16 7.60 29.84 20.31
C ILE A 16 7.61 29.69 18.78
N PRO A 17 8.76 29.51 18.09
CA PRO A 17 8.77 29.29 16.64
C PRO A 17 7.95 28.08 16.22
N GLY A 18 8.03 26.98 16.97
CA GLY A 18 7.24 25.77 16.70
C GLY A 18 5.74 25.99 16.86
N ILE A 19 5.32 26.73 17.89
CA ILE A 19 3.91 27.10 18.12
C ILE A 19 3.42 27.99 16.98
N LEU A 20 4.20 29.01 16.60
CA LEU A 20 3.85 29.92 15.50
C LEU A 20 3.70 29.15 14.19
N PHE A 21 4.67 28.30 13.84
CA PHE A 21 4.57 27.45 12.66
C PHE A 21 3.29 26.62 12.66
N ARG A 22 2.98 25.92 13.76
CA ARG A 22 1.76 25.10 13.85
C ARG A 22 0.49 25.95 13.71
N ARG A 23 0.44 27.13 14.32
CA ARG A 23 -0.69 28.04 14.25
C ARG A 23 -0.98 28.48 12.82
N PHE A 24 0.06 28.79 12.04
CA PHE A 24 -0.09 29.22 10.64
C PHE A 24 -0.19 28.04 9.66
N PHE A 25 0.31 26.86 10.03
CA PHE A 25 0.12 25.64 9.27
C PHE A 25 -1.35 25.21 9.25
N TYR A 26 -2.04 25.27 10.40
CA TYR A 26 -3.47 24.98 10.50
C TYR A 26 -4.30 26.24 10.26
N TYR A 27 -4.48 26.63 8.99
CA TYR A 27 -5.26 27.81 8.61
C TYR A 27 -6.70 27.48 8.18
N GLY A 28 -7.57 28.50 8.16
CA GLY A 28 -8.94 28.42 7.63
C GLY A 28 -9.80 27.36 8.32
N GLU A 29 -10.38 26.45 7.56
CA GLU A 29 -11.24 25.35 8.04
C GLU A 29 -10.50 24.34 8.93
N PHE A 30 -9.17 24.33 8.90
CA PHE A 30 -8.34 23.46 9.74
C PHE A 30 -7.87 24.14 11.03
N SER A 31 -8.16 25.42 11.21
CA SER A 31 -7.77 26.19 12.41
C SER A 31 -8.27 25.59 13.73
N LYS A 32 -9.41 24.88 13.67
CA LYS A 32 -9.99 24.15 14.81
C LYS A 32 -9.17 22.94 15.28
N GLN A 33 -8.13 22.54 14.55
CA GLN A 33 -7.16 21.54 15.01
C GLN A 33 -6.12 22.15 15.96
N PHE A 34 -6.00 23.48 15.94
CA PHE A 34 -5.24 24.26 16.91
C PHE A 34 -6.25 24.94 17.84
N ASP A 35 -7.10 24.15 18.50
CA ASP A 35 -8.08 24.67 19.46
C ASP A 35 -7.55 24.54 20.90
N SER A 36 -8.01 25.43 21.77
CA SER A 36 -7.57 25.58 23.17
C SER A 36 -8.03 24.44 24.10
N LYS A 37 -8.73 23.43 23.56
CA LYS A 37 -9.14 22.23 24.29
C LYS A 37 -8.01 21.22 24.47
N ASP A 38 -6.98 21.29 23.64
CA ASP A 38 -5.78 20.47 23.84
C ASP A 38 -5.03 20.95 25.09
N PRO A 39 -4.60 20.05 25.99
CA PRO A 39 -3.80 20.45 27.13
C PRO A 39 -2.57 21.24 26.66
N VAL A 40 -2.32 22.40 27.27
CA VAL A 40 -1.19 23.31 26.93
C VAL A 40 0.13 22.53 26.80
N LEU A 41 0.32 21.55 27.67
CA LEU A 41 1.46 20.64 27.67
C LEU A 41 1.63 19.88 26.34
N HIS A 42 0.58 19.30 25.77
CA HIS A 42 0.64 18.65 24.46
C HIS A 42 1.01 19.64 23.36
N SER A 43 0.46 20.85 23.41
CA SER A 43 0.78 21.88 22.42
C SER A 43 2.26 22.27 22.48
N VAL A 44 2.83 22.40 23.68
CA VAL A 44 4.27 22.65 23.86
C VAL A 44 5.10 21.49 23.33
N PHE A 45 4.79 20.25 23.70
CA PHE A 45 5.55 19.07 23.26
C PHE A 45 5.56 18.89 21.73
N TYR A 46 4.39 19.00 21.09
CA TYR A 46 4.30 18.88 19.62
C TYR A 46 4.93 20.06 18.88
N SER A 47 5.24 21.15 19.57
CA SER A 47 5.92 22.32 18.97
C SER A 47 7.45 22.21 19.02
N ILE A 48 8.01 21.33 19.85
CA ILE A 48 9.47 21.16 19.95
C ILE A 48 10.06 20.69 18.62
N VAL A 49 9.46 19.67 17.99
CA VAL A 49 9.96 19.10 16.72
C VAL A 49 10.00 20.15 15.59
N PRO A 50 8.88 20.82 15.23
CA PRO A 50 8.95 21.86 14.21
C PRO A 50 9.81 23.05 14.65
N GLY A 51 9.84 23.38 15.95
CA GLY A 51 10.69 24.42 16.50
C GLY A 51 12.17 24.18 16.23
N VAL A 52 12.68 22.98 16.52
CA VAL A 52 14.07 22.59 16.24
C VAL A 52 14.36 22.65 14.74
N CYS A 53 13.49 22.10 13.89
CA CYS A 53 13.68 22.14 12.44
C CYS A 53 13.76 23.57 11.90
N ILE A 54 12.86 24.44 12.36
CA ILE A 54 12.84 25.86 11.97
C ILE A 54 14.07 26.58 12.47
N GLN A 55 14.49 26.32 13.71
CA GLN A 55 15.68 26.93 14.28
C GLN A 55 16.93 26.52 13.49
N THR A 56 17.09 25.23 13.17
CA THR A 56 18.24 24.74 12.39
C THR A 56 18.26 25.32 10.98
N VAL A 57 17.13 25.25 10.26
CA VAL A 57 17.06 25.75 8.88
C VAL A 57 17.15 27.28 8.85
N GLY A 58 16.46 27.96 9.74
CA GLY A 58 16.49 29.42 9.86
C GLY A 58 17.88 29.93 10.21
N PHE A 59 18.61 29.21 11.05
CA PHE A 59 20.01 29.51 11.34
C PHE A 59 20.90 29.40 10.09
N LEU A 60 20.83 28.27 9.36
CA LEU A 60 21.59 28.07 8.12
C LEU A 60 21.28 29.15 7.06
N LEU A 61 20.03 29.58 6.97
CA LEU A 61 19.64 30.66 6.07
C LEU A 61 20.12 32.03 6.56
N ALA A 62 20.09 32.30 7.87
CA ALA A 62 20.60 33.55 8.42
C ALA A 62 22.11 33.70 8.20
N ASP A 63 22.88 32.63 8.39
CA ASP A 63 24.31 32.58 8.11
C ASP A 63 24.59 32.80 6.62
N ALA A 64 23.88 32.08 5.74
CA ALA A 64 24.08 32.17 4.29
C ALA A 64 23.67 33.52 3.66
N PHE A 65 22.58 34.15 4.13
CA PHE A 65 22.00 35.31 3.46
C PHE A 65 22.22 36.65 4.17
N ILE A 66 22.35 36.64 5.50
CA ILE A 66 22.35 37.86 6.32
C ILE A 66 23.75 38.15 6.88
N ALA A 67 24.72 37.23 6.70
CA ALA A 67 26.08 37.35 7.24
C ALA A 67 26.06 37.72 8.73
N PHE A 68 25.21 37.03 9.49
CA PHE A 68 25.10 37.23 10.94
C PHE A 68 26.46 36.90 11.57
N GLN A 69 27.14 37.89 12.12
CA GLN A 69 28.44 37.74 12.80
C GLN A 69 28.29 37.13 14.21
N LEU A 70 27.34 36.22 14.39
CA LEU A 70 27.10 35.60 15.67
C LEU A 70 27.69 34.20 15.62
N GLU A 71 28.82 34.01 16.31
CA GLU A 71 29.49 32.72 16.31
C GLU A 71 28.58 31.66 16.94
N ASN A 72 28.43 30.50 16.28
CA ASN A 72 27.57 29.38 16.72
C ASN A 72 27.84 28.97 18.17
N THR A 73 29.09 29.14 18.58
CA THR A 73 29.59 28.86 19.91
C THR A 73 28.95 29.76 20.95
N ASP A 74 28.62 31.01 20.66
CA ASP A 74 28.13 31.96 21.67
C ASP A 74 26.70 31.61 22.11
N ILE A 75 25.78 31.37 21.14
CA ILE A 75 24.42 30.91 21.45
C ILE A 75 24.47 29.57 22.19
N TYR A 76 25.29 28.63 21.73
CA TYR A 76 25.40 27.31 22.34
C TYR A 76 26.01 27.36 23.75
N ASN A 77 27.03 28.20 23.97
CA ASN A 77 27.67 28.41 25.26
C ASN A 77 26.69 28.99 26.28
N ILE A 78 25.77 29.84 25.84
CA ILE A 78 24.69 30.39 26.67
C ILE A 78 23.69 29.31 27.06
N PHE A 79 23.25 28.49 26.10
CA PHE A 79 22.38 27.35 26.42
C PHE A 79 23.07 26.37 27.36
N ASN A 80 24.35 26.08 27.13
CA ASN A 80 25.14 25.17 27.94
C ASN A 80 25.35 25.73 29.36
N ASP A 81 25.72 27.00 29.48
CA ASP A 81 25.91 27.65 30.77
C ASP A 81 24.58 27.75 31.53
N PHE A 82 23.46 28.10 30.90
CA PHE A 82 22.19 28.19 31.61
C PHE A 82 21.55 26.84 31.95
N VAL A 83 21.78 25.78 31.16
CA VAL A 83 21.23 24.44 31.42
C VAL A 83 22.08 23.66 32.43
N TYR A 84 23.41 23.80 32.39
CA TYR A 84 24.32 23.00 33.19
C TYR A 84 24.97 23.74 34.38
N SER A 85 24.95 25.08 34.43
CA SER A 85 25.46 25.81 35.61
C SER A 85 24.40 25.87 36.73
N GLY A 86 24.18 24.72 37.38
CA GLY A 86 23.33 24.66 38.57
C GLY A 86 23.86 25.48 39.75
N GLN A 87 25.17 25.74 39.82
CA GLN A 87 25.85 26.35 40.99
C GLN A 87 27.19 27.08 40.70
N LYS A 88 27.59 27.26 39.43
CA LYS A 88 28.83 27.99 39.09
C LYS A 88 28.51 29.37 38.54
N ASP A 89 29.33 30.35 38.90
CA ASP A 89 29.25 31.72 38.39
C ASP A 89 29.03 31.72 36.88
N ILE A 90 28.09 32.55 36.44
CA ILE A 90 27.85 32.84 35.03
C ILE A 90 29.21 33.20 34.42
N LYS A 91 29.67 32.43 33.43
CA LYS A 91 30.98 32.71 32.83
C LYS A 91 30.98 34.10 32.21
N ASN A 92 32.15 34.75 32.18
CA ASN A 92 32.32 36.08 31.58
C ASN A 92 31.72 36.16 30.17
N ASP A 93 31.77 35.07 29.40
CA ASP A 93 31.20 34.98 28.05
C ASP A 93 29.69 35.27 28.02
N THR A 94 28.94 34.77 28.99
CA THR A 94 27.49 35.02 29.09
C THR A 94 27.20 36.47 29.53
N VAL A 95 28.02 37.06 30.41
CA VAL A 95 27.89 38.47 30.81
C VAL A 95 28.21 39.41 29.64
N VAL A 96 29.26 39.11 28.88
CA VAL A 96 29.64 39.86 27.68
C VAL A 96 28.52 39.78 26.63
N PHE A 97 27.94 38.60 26.43
CA PHE A 97 26.79 38.44 25.54
C PHE A 97 25.57 39.24 25.97
N LEU A 98 25.20 39.18 27.26
CA LEU A 98 24.03 39.90 27.77
C LEU A 98 24.16 41.42 27.60
N ASN A 99 25.38 41.94 27.68
CA ASN A 99 25.64 43.38 27.55
C ASN A 99 25.81 43.83 26.09
N ASN A 100 26.37 42.99 25.21
CA ASN A 100 26.80 43.42 23.87
C ASN A 100 26.05 42.75 22.71
N SER A 101 25.34 41.64 22.93
CA SER A 101 24.76 40.81 21.85
C SER A 101 23.28 40.49 22.05
N LEU A 102 22.64 41.00 23.12
CA LEU A 102 21.25 40.73 23.45
C LEU A 102 20.29 41.32 22.41
N ASP A 103 20.57 42.52 21.91
CA ASP A 103 19.84 43.17 20.82
C ASP A 103 19.90 42.33 19.53
N ILE A 104 21.09 41.84 19.17
CA ILE A 104 21.30 40.96 18.02
C ILE A 104 20.50 39.65 18.18
N PHE A 105 20.47 39.07 19.39
CA PHE A 105 19.66 37.89 19.70
C PHE A 105 18.15 38.14 19.57
N ILE A 106 17.66 39.32 19.98
CA ILE A 106 16.25 39.69 19.81
C ILE A 106 15.92 39.81 18.32
N TYR A 107 16.75 40.49 17.52
CA TYR A 107 16.55 40.61 16.07
C TYR A 107 16.55 39.24 15.38
N TYR A 108 17.49 38.37 15.75
CA TYR A 108 17.52 37.00 15.27
C TYR A 108 16.26 36.20 15.65
N SER A 109 15.82 36.31 16.91
CA SER A 109 14.60 35.63 17.37
C SER A 109 13.35 36.11 16.61
N LEU A 110 13.23 37.42 16.36
CA LEU A 110 12.15 37.99 15.55
C LEU A 110 12.21 37.49 14.10
N TYR A 111 13.42 37.40 13.53
CA TYR A 111 13.61 36.81 12.20
C TYR A 111 13.12 35.36 12.15
N ILE A 112 13.51 34.53 13.13
CA ILE A 112 13.05 33.14 13.22
C ILE A 112 11.53 33.06 13.39
N PHE A 113 10.92 33.95 14.16
CA PHE A 113 9.46 33.98 14.32
C PHE A 113 8.76 34.30 13.01
N LEU A 114 9.23 35.30 12.27
CA LEU A 114 8.69 35.65 10.97
C LEU A 114 8.88 34.50 9.97
N PHE A 115 10.06 33.88 9.98
CA PHE A 115 10.37 32.72 9.16
C PHE A 115 9.42 31.55 9.46
N ALA A 116 9.18 31.24 10.75
CA ALA A 116 8.25 30.20 11.17
C ALA A 116 6.82 30.42 10.64
N ILE A 117 6.34 31.66 10.69
CA ILE A 117 5.02 32.06 10.19
C ILE A 117 4.93 31.83 8.68
N ILE A 118 5.91 32.32 7.93
CA ILE A 118 5.95 32.21 6.46
C ILE A 118 6.01 30.74 6.04
N VAL A 119 6.93 29.96 6.63
CA VAL A 119 7.11 28.55 6.31
C VAL A 119 5.88 27.73 6.68
N GLY A 120 5.25 28.00 7.82
CA GLY A 120 4.00 27.35 8.23
C GLY A 120 2.88 27.56 7.21
N HIS A 121 2.64 28.82 6.83
CA HIS A 121 1.61 29.19 5.87
C HIS A 121 1.87 28.61 4.47
N LEU A 122 3.12 28.70 3.98
CA LEU A 122 3.50 28.17 2.68
C LEU A 122 3.40 26.65 2.64
N SER A 123 3.88 25.95 3.67
CA SER A 123 3.85 24.48 3.73
C SER A 123 2.43 23.94 3.62
N ALA A 124 1.49 24.54 4.35
CA ALA A 124 0.10 24.13 4.31
C ALA A 124 -0.54 24.39 2.93
N ARG A 125 -0.22 25.52 2.29
CA ARG A 125 -0.66 25.80 0.91
C ARG A 125 -0.06 24.85 -0.10
N PHE A 126 1.22 24.50 0.01
CA PHE A 126 1.86 23.53 -0.89
C PHE A 126 1.19 22.16 -0.78
N ILE A 127 0.96 21.65 0.43
CA ILE A 127 0.27 20.38 0.66
C ILE A 127 -1.10 20.37 -0.01
N ARG A 128 -1.87 21.45 0.16
CA ARG A 128 -3.22 21.59 -0.42
C ARG A 128 -3.20 21.77 -1.94
N LEU A 129 -2.29 22.57 -2.48
CA LEU A 129 -2.17 22.83 -3.92
C LEU A 129 -1.85 21.55 -4.70
N TYR A 130 -0.97 20.71 -4.16
CA TYR A 130 -0.62 19.41 -4.77
C TYR A 130 -1.57 18.26 -4.37
N ASN A 131 -2.61 18.53 -3.57
CA ASN A 131 -3.54 17.55 -3.02
C ASN A 131 -2.83 16.38 -2.30
N TRP A 132 -1.70 16.66 -1.65
CA TRP A 132 -0.92 15.63 -0.94
C TRP A 132 -1.67 15.08 0.27
N ASP A 133 -2.54 15.88 0.88
CA ASP A 133 -3.43 15.47 1.97
C ASP A 133 -4.46 14.40 1.56
N LYS A 134 -4.84 14.35 0.27
CA LYS A 134 -5.77 13.35 -0.30
C LYS A 134 -5.07 12.05 -0.69
N LYS A 135 -3.79 12.16 -1.09
CA LYS A 135 -2.98 11.03 -1.59
C LYS A 135 -2.23 10.28 -0.49
N TYR A 136 -1.67 11.01 0.48
CA TYR A 136 -0.80 10.46 1.52
C TYR A 136 -1.37 10.69 2.91
N LYS A 137 -1.44 9.61 3.70
CA LYS A 137 -2.03 9.65 5.06
C LYS A 137 -1.32 10.61 6.01
N ILE A 138 0.00 10.81 5.85
CA ILE A 138 0.82 11.63 6.75
C ILE A 138 0.46 13.12 6.65
N PHE A 139 0.06 13.58 5.47
CA PHE A 139 -0.31 14.99 5.24
C PHE A 139 -1.81 15.26 5.42
N LYS A 140 -2.59 14.24 5.83
CA LYS A 140 -4.03 14.35 5.96
C LYS A 140 -4.40 15.21 7.18
N PHE A 141 -5.23 16.21 6.96
CA PHE A 141 -5.78 17.02 8.04
C PHE A 141 -6.83 16.24 8.85
N GLN A 142 -6.93 16.52 10.15
CA GLN A 142 -7.86 15.80 11.03
C GLN A 142 -9.34 16.20 10.85
N ASN A 143 -9.62 17.38 10.28
CA ASN A 143 -10.99 17.83 10.03
C ASN A 143 -11.65 17.03 8.90
N GLN A 144 -12.23 15.89 9.25
CA GLN A 144 -12.95 15.01 8.31
C GLN A 144 -14.20 15.68 7.72
N TRP A 145 -14.89 16.51 8.49
CA TRP A 145 -16.12 17.18 8.05
C TRP A 145 -15.87 18.12 6.87
N PHE A 146 -14.72 18.79 6.85
CA PHE A 146 -14.32 19.59 5.71
C PHE A 146 -14.29 18.75 4.43
N TYR A 147 -13.68 17.56 4.46
CA TYR A 147 -13.61 16.67 3.30
C TYR A 147 -14.97 16.12 2.87
N ILE A 148 -15.85 15.83 3.84
CA ILE A 148 -17.22 15.36 3.57
C ILE A 148 -18.02 16.46 2.89
N PHE A 149 -18.06 17.67 3.47
CA PHE A 149 -18.89 18.76 2.97
C PHE A 149 -18.35 19.42 1.69
N SER A 150 -17.04 19.41 1.47
CA SER A 150 -16.44 19.87 0.21
C SER A 150 -16.55 18.84 -0.92
N GLY A 151 -16.96 17.60 -0.64
CA GLY A 151 -16.96 16.49 -1.59
C GLY A 151 -15.55 15.95 -1.91
N GLU A 152 -14.50 16.53 -1.34
CA GLU A 152 -13.11 16.09 -1.56
C GLU A 152 -12.83 14.67 -1.07
N LEU A 153 -13.66 14.14 -0.16
CA LEU A 153 -13.60 12.75 0.29
C LEU A 153 -13.65 11.75 -0.87
N LEU A 154 -14.39 12.05 -1.93
CA LEU A 154 -14.52 11.17 -3.11
C LEU A 154 -13.21 11.00 -3.89
N HIS A 155 -12.29 11.95 -3.77
CA HIS A 155 -10.97 11.92 -4.42
C HIS A 155 -9.92 11.18 -3.60
N PHE A 156 -10.29 10.62 -2.44
CA PHE A 156 -9.36 9.80 -1.68
C PHE A 156 -9.23 8.46 -2.37
N ARG A 157 -8.00 7.92 -2.40
CA ARG A 157 -7.68 6.67 -3.10
C ARG A 157 -8.66 5.53 -2.81
N LYS A 158 -9.12 5.39 -1.55
CA LYS A 158 -10.08 4.36 -1.14
C LYS A 158 -11.49 4.56 -1.74
N PHE A 159 -11.96 5.81 -1.78
CA PHE A 159 -13.29 6.17 -2.31
C PHE A 159 -13.31 6.15 -3.84
N GLU A 160 -12.23 6.59 -4.47
CA GLU A 160 -12.05 6.50 -5.92
C GLU A 160 -12.05 5.04 -6.38
N GLN A 161 -11.35 4.15 -5.66
CA GLN A 161 -11.38 2.71 -5.89
C GLN A 161 -12.80 2.15 -5.76
N GLY A 162 -13.50 2.43 -4.66
CA GLY A 162 -14.86 1.95 -4.47
C GLY A 162 -15.84 2.46 -5.52
N ARG A 163 -15.67 3.71 -5.99
CA ARG A 163 -16.51 4.29 -7.04
C ARG A 163 -16.31 3.60 -8.38
N ASN A 164 -15.07 3.42 -8.83
CA ASN A 164 -14.78 2.78 -10.11
C ASN A 164 -15.40 1.36 -10.16
N ILE A 165 -15.45 0.67 -9.03
CA ILE A 165 -16.09 -0.64 -8.89
C ILE A 165 -17.62 -0.53 -8.94
N ALA A 166 -18.21 0.41 -8.20
CA ALA A 166 -19.65 0.65 -8.22
C ALA A 166 -20.17 1.14 -9.59
N SER A 167 -19.33 1.82 -10.37
CA SER A 167 -19.67 2.40 -11.67
C SER A 167 -19.45 1.44 -12.86
N ALA A 168 -19.14 0.16 -12.62
CA ALA A 168 -18.86 -0.85 -13.67
C ALA A 168 -17.69 -0.51 -14.63
N ASP A 169 -16.92 0.54 -14.35
CA ASP A 169 -15.73 0.91 -15.11
C ASP A 169 -14.56 -0.02 -14.72
N LYS A 170 -14.17 -0.84 -15.69
CA LYS A 170 -13.33 -2.05 -15.56
C LYS A 170 -11.86 -1.82 -15.15
N GLU A 171 -11.44 -0.62 -14.79
CA GLU A 171 -10.07 -0.32 -14.37
C GLU A 171 -9.91 -0.40 -12.84
N LEU A 172 -9.90 -1.64 -12.36
CA LEU A 172 -9.65 -2.00 -10.97
C LEU A 172 -8.13 -2.14 -10.74
N LEU A 173 -7.57 -1.27 -9.91
CA LEU A 173 -6.15 -1.27 -9.53
C LEU A 173 -5.78 -2.51 -8.66
N LEU A 174 -5.39 -3.57 -9.35
CA LEU A 174 -4.32 -4.58 -9.17
C LEU A 174 -3.75 -5.02 -7.79
N ASP A 175 -3.95 -4.31 -6.67
CA ASP A 175 -3.09 -4.53 -5.50
C ASP A 175 -3.68 -5.45 -4.41
N HIS A 176 -4.99 -5.76 -4.40
CA HIS A 176 -5.63 -6.55 -3.33
C HIS A 176 -6.25 -7.88 -3.83
N LYS A 177 -6.24 -8.95 -3.01
CA LYS A 177 -6.80 -10.29 -3.36
C LYS A 177 -8.32 -10.22 -3.62
N PHE A 178 -8.97 -9.27 -2.97
CA PHE A 178 -10.38 -8.94 -3.14
C PHE A 178 -10.47 -7.57 -3.82
N SER A 179 -11.41 -7.40 -4.75
CA SER A 179 -11.64 -6.13 -5.45
C SER A 179 -12.30 -5.12 -4.52
N THR A 180 -13.30 -5.57 -3.75
CA THR A 180 -14.07 -4.75 -2.82
C THR A 180 -14.71 -5.60 -1.74
N THR A 181 -15.19 -4.95 -0.69
CA THR A 181 -16.00 -5.56 0.36
C THR A 181 -17.42 -5.03 0.23
N TYR A 182 -18.38 -5.93 0.06
CA TYR A 182 -19.80 -5.62 0.09
C TYR A 182 -20.35 -5.89 1.50
N ALA A 183 -21.09 -4.95 2.08
CA ALA A 183 -21.58 -5.08 3.45
C ALA A 183 -23.10 -5.01 3.52
N ASP A 184 -23.68 -5.92 4.28
CA ASP A 184 -25.06 -5.85 4.77
C ASP A 184 -25.05 -5.39 6.22
N VAL A 185 -25.54 -4.18 6.48
CA VAL A 185 -25.53 -3.53 7.78
C VAL A 185 -26.95 -3.47 8.33
N MET A 186 -27.20 -4.16 9.43
CA MET A 186 -28.47 -4.11 10.14
C MET A 186 -28.40 -3.06 11.25
N ILE A 187 -29.30 -2.08 11.21
CA ILE A 187 -29.38 -1.01 12.21
C ILE A 187 -30.68 -1.06 13.00
N SER A 188 -30.63 -0.58 14.24
CA SER A 188 -31.80 -0.26 15.06
C SER A 188 -32.02 1.25 15.08
N ASN A 189 -33.20 1.70 14.65
CA ASN A 189 -33.62 3.09 14.87
C ASN A 189 -34.11 3.29 16.30
N SER A 190 -34.18 4.56 16.73
CA SER A 190 -34.69 4.99 18.04
C SER A 190 -36.11 4.48 18.34
N GLU A 191 -36.89 4.17 17.30
CA GLU A 191 -38.24 3.62 17.38
C GLU A 191 -38.27 2.08 17.52
N GLY A 192 -37.12 1.42 17.66
CA GLY A 192 -37.00 -0.05 17.71
C GLY A 192 -37.14 -0.76 16.36
N ASN A 193 -37.42 -0.01 15.29
CA ASN A 193 -37.49 -0.54 13.93
C ASN A 193 -36.10 -0.99 13.45
N ARG A 194 -36.03 -2.21 12.91
CA ARG A 194 -34.80 -2.77 12.33
C ARG A 194 -34.79 -2.55 10.83
N GLU A 195 -33.75 -1.90 10.35
CA GLU A 195 -33.54 -1.60 8.93
C GLU A 195 -32.27 -2.28 8.44
N LEU A 196 -32.31 -2.78 7.20
CA LEU A 196 -31.17 -3.42 6.56
C LEU A 196 -30.69 -2.54 5.41
N TYR A 197 -29.43 -2.16 5.49
CA TYR A 197 -28.70 -1.39 4.50
C TYR A 197 -27.68 -2.29 3.81
N THR A 198 -27.44 -2.06 2.53
CA THR A 198 -26.49 -2.86 1.75
C THR A 198 -25.73 -1.97 0.78
N GLY A 199 -24.45 -2.22 0.57
CA GLY A 199 -23.60 -1.43 -0.34
C GLY A 199 -22.13 -1.80 -0.27
N TYR A 200 -21.31 -1.17 -1.11
CA TYR A 200 -19.85 -1.37 -1.12
C TYR A 200 -19.18 -0.56 -0.03
N VAL A 201 -18.35 -1.19 0.80
CA VAL A 201 -17.60 -0.52 1.87
C VAL A 201 -16.45 0.27 1.25
N ALA A 202 -16.49 1.61 1.38
CA ALA A 202 -15.39 2.47 0.94
C ALA A 202 -14.38 2.76 2.05
N ASP A 203 -14.86 3.06 3.26
CA ASP A 203 -14.00 3.31 4.40
C ASP A 203 -14.77 3.10 5.71
N TYR A 204 -14.08 3.21 6.84
CA TYR A 204 -14.66 3.17 8.17
C TYR A 204 -13.85 4.01 9.17
N ASP A 205 -14.53 4.53 10.19
CA ASP A 205 -13.90 5.20 11.34
C ASP A 205 -14.05 4.33 12.59
N LEU A 206 -12.98 4.26 13.38
CA LEU A 206 -12.96 3.64 14.70
C LEU A 206 -13.06 4.71 15.78
N LYS A 207 -13.63 4.38 16.94
CA LYS A 207 -13.64 5.32 18.06
C LYS A 207 -12.22 5.61 18.53
N ALA A 208 -11.91 6.89 18.73
CA ALA A 208 -10.60 7.33 19.21
C ALA A 208 -10.23 6.72 20.58
N ASP A 209 -11.21 6.57 21.47
CA ASP A 209 -11.01 6.02 22.82
C ASP A 209 -10.86 4.49 22.82
N ASP A 210 -11.46 3.80 21.85
CA ASP A 210 -11.54 2.34 21.81
C ASP A 210 -11.55 1.84 20.36
N ILE A 211 -10.37 1.42 19.90
CA ILE A 211 -10.15 0.91 18.54
C ILE A 211 -10.94 -0.36 18.22
N THR A 212 -11.48 -1.06 19.23
CA THR A 212 -12.31 -2.25 19.02
C THR A 212 -13.72 -1.91 18.58
N LYS A 213 -14.15 -0.65 18.78
CA LYS A 213 -15.49 -0.17 18.45
C LYS A 213 -15.49 0.65 17.17
N LEU A 214 -16.36 0.25 16.26
CA LEU A 214 -16.68 0.99 15.05
C LEU A 214 -17.45 2.27 15.40
N GLU A 215 -17.00 3.41 14.89
CA GLU A 215 -17.73 4.67 15.00
C GLU A 215 -18.62 4.89 13.78
N ARG A 216 -18.09 4.68 12.57
CA ARG A 216 -18.84 4.88 11.32
C ARG A 216 -18.40 3.92 10.23
N ILE A 217 -19.32 3.56 9.34
CA ILE A 217 -19.01 2.86 8.09
C ILE A 217 -19.55 3.66 6.90
N TYR A 218 -18.73 3.76 5.85
CA TYR A 218 -19.03 4.48 4.63
C TYR A 218 -19.36 3.50 3.52
N LEU A 219 -20.60 3.55 3.03
CA LEU A 219 -21.12 2.69 1.98
C LEU A 219 -21.31 3.49 0.69
N LEU A 220 -20.83 2.95 -0.43
CA LEU A 220 -21.11 3.42 -1.78
C LEU A 220 -22.24 2.60 -2.38
N ASP A 221 -22.98 3.24 -3.29
CA ASP A 221 -24.14 2.65 -3.98
C ASP A 221 -25.07 1.91 -3.00
N ALA A 222 -25.48 2.63 -1.95
CA ALA A 222 -26.21 2.05 -0.85
C ALA A 222 -27.70 1.87 -1.16
N TYR A 223 -28.27 0.78 -0.66
CA TYR A 223 -29.68 0.48 -0.78
C TYR A 223 -30.26 0.10 0.57
N ARG A 224 -31.55 0.40 0.75
CA ARG A 224 -32.33 0.04 1.92
C ARG A 224 -33.38 -1.00 1.55
N TYR A 225 -33.51 -2.04 2.38
CA TYR A 225 -34.58 -3.02 2.23
C TYR A 225 -35.87 -2.57 2.95
N LYS A 226 -37.00 -2.64 2.25
CA LYS A 226 -38.34 -2.43 2.81
C LYS A 226 -39.14 -3.73 2.73
N LYS A 227 -39.87 -4.07 3.80
CA LYS A 227 -40.83 -5.18 3.77
C LYS A 227 -41.94 -4.83 2.78
N ILE A 228 -42.30 -5.79 1.94
CA ILE A 228 -43.49 -5.66 1.08
C ILE A 228 -44.71 -5.83 2.00
N PRO A 229 -45.69 -4.90 2.00
CA PRO A 229 -46.93 -5.08 2.75
C PRO A 229 -47.64 -6.34 2.30
N LYS A 230 -48.14 -7.16 3.23
CA LYS A 230 -48.83 -8.42 2.90
C LYS A 230 -50.10 -8.22 2.06
N ASP A 231 -50.68 -7.02 2.09
CA ASP A 231 -51.91 -6.68 1.34
C ASP A 231 -51.65 -6.15 -0.08
N THR A 232 -50.38 -5.99 -0.48
CA THR A 232 -50.06 -5.70 -1.87
C THR A 232 -50.11 -7.02 -2.64
N LYS A 233 -51.30 -7.40 -3.10
CA LYS A 233 -51.39 -8.25 -4.30
C LYS A 233 -50.61 -7.51 -5.38
N VAL A 234 -49.38 -7.95 -5.63
CA VAL A 234 -48.63 -7.50 -6.80
C VAL A 234 -49.44 -8.00 -7.98
N ASN A 235 -50.30 -7.13 -8.51
CA ASN A 235 -50.95 -7.37 -9.79
C ASN A 235 -49.81 -7.54 -10.79
N GLN A 236 -49.68 -8.73 -11.34
CA GLN A 236 -48.65 -9.12 -12.30
C GLN A 236 -48.78 -8.41 -13.67
N ALA A 237 -49.31 -7.19 -13.71
CA ALA A 237 -49.64 -6.48 -14.95
C ALA A 237 -49.02 -5.08 -15.10
N GLU A 238 -48.27 -4.56 -14.11
CA GLU A 238 -47.74 -3.17 -14.18
C GLU A 238 -46.23 -3.05 -13.89
N SER A 239 -45.43 -4.08 -14.19
CA SER A 239 -43.96 -3.95 -14.24
C SER A 239 -43.42 -3.70 -15.65
N SER A 240 -44.23 -3.14 -16.54
CA SER A 240 -43.80 -2.56 -17.82
C SER A 240 -43.81 -1.04 -17.72
N TYR A 241 -42.93 -0.48 -16.90
CA TYR A 241 -42.53 0.92 -17.08
C TYR A 241 -41.54 0.94 -18.25
N SER A 242 -42.06 1.39 -19.38
CA SER A 242 -41.33 1.72 -20.60
C SER A 242 -40.21 2.71 -20.31
N PHE A 243 -38.96 2.27 -20.48
CA PHE A 243 -37.83 3.16 -20.70
C PHE A 243 -37.69 3.32 -22.21
N THR A 244 -38.18 4.44 -22.76
CA THR A 244 -37.97 4.80 -24.17
C THR A 244 -36.52 5.23 -24.33
N ILE A 245 -35.64 4.31 -24.74
CA ILE A 245 -34.35 4.66 -25.32
C ILE A 245 -34.61 4.84 -26.81
N GLU A 246 -34.53 6.08 -27.29
CA GLU A 246 -34.27 6.34 -28.69
C GLU A 246 -32.94 5.68 -29.04
N SER A 247 -33.04 4.61 -29.83
CA SER A 247 -31.92 3.79 -30.27
C SER A 247 -31.16 4.47 -31.40
N GLU A 248 -29.90 4.80 -31.15
CA GLU A 248 -28.87 4.63 -32.17
C GLU A 248 -27.65 3.93 -31.55
N HIS A 249 -27.18 2.91 -32.28
CA HIS A 249 -25.99 2.07 -32.09
C HIS A 249 -26.19 0.73 -31.33
N GLN A 250 -26.55 -0.27 -32.15
CA GLN A 250 -26.59 -1.71 -31.86
C GLN A 250 -25.18 -2.33 -31.85
N GLU A 251 -24.97 -3.29 -30.93
CA GLU A 251 -24.17 -4.55 -31.07
C GLU A 251 -23.50 -5.06 -29.77
N LYS A 252 -23.76 -4.47 -28.59
CA LYS A 252 -23.21 -4.99 -27.30
C LYS A 252 -24.22 -5.58 -26.32
N THR A 253 -25.48 -5.72 -26.73
CA THR A 253 -26.60 -5.78 -25.76
C THR A 253 -27.12 -7.18 -25.43
N GLU A 254 -26.72 -8.25 -26.12
CA GLU A 254 -27.31 -9.58 -25.83
C GLU A 254 -26.84 -10.19 -24.50
N LYS A 255 -25.58 -10.01 -24.09
CA LYS A 255 -25.07 -10.58 -22.82
C LYS A 255 -25.52 -9.82 -21.58
N ALA A 256 -25.76 -8.51 -21.69
CA ALA A 256 -26.20 -7.69 -20.56
C ALA A 256 -27.70 -7.86 -20.27
N ILE A 257 -28.51 -8.14 -21.29
CA ILE A 257 -29.96 -8.37 -21.14
C ILE A 257 -30.22 -9.74 -20.48
N GLU A 258 -29.41 -10.75 -20.77
CA GLU A 258 -29.56 -12.08 -20.16
C GLU A 258 -29.25 -12.09 -18.65
N GLU A 259 -28.22 -11.37 -18.19
CA GLU A 259 -27.87 -11.30 -16.75
C GLU A 259 -28.95 -10.57 -15.93
N ASP A 260 -29.50 -9.46 -16.43
CA ASP A 260 -30.58 -8.71 -15.76
C ASP A 260 -31.91 -9.49 -15.75
N GLU A 261 -32.22 -10.27 -16.79
CA GLU A 261 -33.41 -11.14 -16.79
C GLU A 261 -33.26 -12.36 -15.88
N ILE A 262 -32.06 -12.93 -15.77
CA ILE A 262 -31.76 -14.06 -14.87
C ILE A 262 -31.78 -13.60 -13.40
N GLU A 263 -31.22 -12.42 -13.09
CA GLU A 263 -31.25 -11.87 -11.73
C GLU A 263 -32.69 -11.52 -11.28
N ASN A 264 -33.55 -11.10 -12.21
CA ASN A 264 -34.97 -10.83 -11.95
C ASN A 264 -35.83 -12.09 -11.84
N LYS A 265 -35.53 -13.18 -12.56
CA LYS A 265 -36.30 -14.45 -12.48
C LYS A 265 -36.02 -15.27 -11.22
N ILE A 266 -34.87 -15.09 -10.56
CA ILE A 266 -34.45 -15.94 -9.41
C ILE A 266 -34.99 -15.44 -8.05
N TYR A 267 -35.46 -14.20 -7.93
CA TYR A 267 -35.90 -13.66 -6.64
C TYR A 267 -37.41 -13.40 -6.55
N LYS A 268 -38.16 -14.35 -5.99
CA LYS A 268 -39.36 -14.03 -5.18
C LYS A 268 -38.91 -13.28 -3.92
N LYS A 269 -38.49 -12.02 -4.08
CA LYS A 269 -37.95 -11.19 -2.99
C LYS A 269 -39.11 -10.78 -2.09
N SER A 270 -39.13 -11.28 -0.85
CA SER A 270 -40.03 -10.82 0.22
C SER A 270 -39.79 -9.35 0.63
N ARG A 271 -38.85 -8.65 -0.02
CA ARG A 271 -38.39 -7.30 0.31
C ARG A 271 -38.07 -6.51 -0.96
N LEU A 272 -38.54 -5.27 -1.01
CA LEU A 272 -38.18 -4.28 -2.04
C LEU A 272 -36.85 -3.63 -1.66
N ARG A 273 -35.91 -3.56 -2.60
CA ARG A 273 -34.63 -2.85 -2.45
C ARG A 273 -34.82 -1.44 -3.01
N LYS A 274 -34.73 -0.41 -2.16
CA LYS A 274 -34.82 1.00 -2.57
C LYS A 274 -33.44 1.63 -2.54
N LYS A 275 -32.99 2.22 -3.65
CA LYS A 275 -31.72 2.95 -3.73
C LYS A 275 -31.77 4.19 -2.82
N ILE A 276 -30.69 4.41 -2.09
CA ILE A 276 -30.52 5.61 -1.26
C ILE A 276 -29.88 6.67 -2.15
N PRO A 277 -30.47 7.87 -2.27
CA PRO A 277 -29.86 8.93 -3.05
C PRO A 277 -28.55 9.41 -2.41
N GLY A 278 -27.58 9.78 -3.24
CA GLY A 278 -26.27 10.30 -2.83
C GLY A 278 -25.09 9.42 -3.23
N ASN A 279 -23.89 9.96 -3.13
CA ASN A 279 -22.65 9.28 -3.51
C ASN A 279 -22.07 8.40 -2.39
N VAL A 280 -22.27 8.81 -1.13
CA VAL A 280 -21.75 8.12 0.06
C VAL A 280 -22.86 8.09 1.10
N PHE A 281 -23.18 6.90 1.59
CA PHE A 281 -24.09 6.69 2.71
C PHE A 281 -23.27 6.37 3.96
N VAL A 282 -23.52 7.09 5.06
CA VAL A 282 -22.78 6.92 6.31
C VAL A 282 -23.70 6.31 7.35
N VAL A 283 -23.26 5.20 7.96
CA VAL A 283 -23.99 4.56 9.05
C VAL A 283 -23.21 4.76 10.35
N ASP A 284 -23.89 5.28 11.38
CA ASP A 284 -23.34 5.40 12.73
C ASP A 284 -23.22 4.00 13.36
N GLY A 285 -22.01 3.66 13.80
CA GLY A 285 -21.65 2.42 14.45
C GLY A 285 -22.42 2.16 15.75
N LYS A 286 -22.90 3.20 16.43
CA LYS A 286 -23.74 3.06 17.64
C LYS A 286 -25.07 2.36 17.36
N ASN A 287 -25.59 2.50 16.14
CA ASN A 287 -26.90 1.97 15.75
C ASN A 287 -26.80 0.60 15.09
N ILE A 288 -25.58 0.09 14.85
CA ILE A 288 -25.36 -1.17 14.16
C ILE A 288 -25.59 -2.34 15.12
N ILE A 289 -26.51 -3.22 14.76
CA ILE A 289 -26.78 -4.47 15.47
C ILE A 289 -25.88 -5.59 14.93
N ASN A 290 -25.72 -5.66 13.61
CA ASN A 290 -24.95 -6.71 12.95
C ASN A 290 -24.41 -6.21 11.60
N ILE A 291 -23.26 -6.76 11.18
CA ILE A 291 -22.63 -6.53 9.89
C ILE A 291 -22.27 -7.88 9.29
N ASN A 292 -22.75 -8.15 8.08
CA ASN A 292 -22.27 -9.26 7.28
C ASN A 292 -21.40 -8.72 6.13
N LEU A 293 -20.20 -9.29 5.95
CA LEU A 293 -19.24 -8.85 4.95
C LEU A 293 -19.06 -9.92 3.88
N THR A 294 -19.24 -9.54 2.62
CA THR A 294 -18.99 -10.38 1.45
C THR A 294 -17.81 -9.81 0.68
N TYR A 295 -16.75 -10.59 0.55
CA TYR A 295 -15.55 -10.19 -0.19
C TYR A 295 -15.70 -10.57 -1.66
N VAL A 296 -15.70 -9.57 -2.55
CA VAL A 296 -15.78 -9.83 -3.99
C VAL A 296 -14.36 -10.13 -4.50
N PRO A 297 -14.09 -11.33 -5.04
CA PRO A 297 -12.77 -11.66 -5.58
C PRO A 297 -12.48 -10.82 -6.85
N SER A 298 -11.21 -10.49 -7.07
CA SER A 298 -10.78 -9.86 -8.33
C SER A 298 -10.42 -10.95 -9.34
N GLU A 299 -11.32 -11.26 -10.27
CA GLU A 299 -11.07 -12.24 -11.35
C GLU A 299 -9.81 -11.87 -12.16
N LYS A 300 -9.63 -10.58 -12.50
CA LYS A 300 -8.41 -10.08 -13.17
C LYS A 300 -7.12 -10.33 -12.38
N LYS A 301 -7.15 -10.28 -11.04
CA LYS A 301 -5.95 -10.58 -10.23
C LYS A 301 -5.69 -12.08 -10.13
N LYS A 302 -6.72 -12.92 -10.19
CA LYS A 302 -6.53 -14.37 -10.30
C LYS A 302 -5.73 -14.68 -11.58
N GLU A 303 -6.17 -14.12 -12.71
CA GLU A 303 -5.49 -14.24 -14.00
C GLU A 303 -4.05 -13.67 -13.96
N ILE A 304 -3.85 -12.46 -13.41
CA ILE A 304 -2.50 -11.86 -13.33
C ILE A 304 -1.58 -12.62 -12.38
N ARG A 305 -2.11 -13.19 -11.29
CA ARG A 305 -1.32 -14.02 -10.37
C ARG A 305 -0.91 -15.33 -11.01
N GLU A 306 -1.81 -15.93 -11.78
CA GLU A 306 -1.55 -17.13 -12.57
C GLU A 306 -0.49 -16.82 -13.64
N ASN A 307 -0.60 -15.70 -14.36
CA ASN A 307 0.37 -15.23 -15.35
C ASN A 307 1.73 -14.87 -14.74
N PHE A 308 1.77 -14.22 -13.59
CA PHE A 308 3.03 -13.89 -12.90
C PHE A 308 3.71 -15.15 -12.35
N ALA A 309 2.93 -16.09 -11.80
CA ALA A 309 3.45 -17.38 -11.39
C ALA A 309 3.99 -18.18 -12.58
N ALA A 310 3.30 -18.12 -13.73
CA ALA A 310 3.75 -18.71 -14.99
C ALA A 310 5.06 -18.07 -15.47
N SER A 311 5.13 -16.73 -15.56
CA SER A 311 6.35 -16.00 -15.98
C SER A 311 7.54 -16.23 -15.03
N LYS A 312 7.30 -16.34 -13.72
CA LYS A 312 8.37 -16.69 -12.77
C LYS A 312 8.91 -18.09 -13.03
N LYS A 313 8.02 -19.06 -13.27
CA LYS A 313 8.43 -20.44 -13.62
C LYS A 313 9.17 -20.47 -14.96
N GLU A 314 8.74 -19.69 -15.95
CA GLU A 314 9.41 -19.54 -17.24
C GLU A 314 10.84 -19.02 -17.09
N LYS A 315 11.03 -17.93 -16.34
CA LYS A 315 12.37 -17.38 -16.07
C LYS A 315 13.26 -18.38 -15.33
N MET A 316 12.71 -19.13 -14.37
CA MET A 316 13.45 -20.19 -13.69
C MET A 316 13.85 -21.30 -14.66
N ALA A 317 12.93 -21.76 -15.53
CA ALA A 317 13.23 -22.78 -16.53
C ALA A 317 14.30 -22.33 -17.52
N PHE A 318 14.23 -21.08 -18.00
CA PHE A 318 15.25 -20.49 -18.87
C PHE A 318 16.60 -20.39 -18.18
N ALA A 319 16.64 -19.94 -16.92
CA ALA A 319 17.88 -19.88 -16.15
C ALA A 319 18.51 -21.27 -15.96
N TYR A 320 17.71 -22.31 -15.67
CA TYR A 320 18.18 -23.68 -15.59
C TYR A 320 18.74 -24.19 -16.92
N LEU A 321 18.05 -23.89 -18.03
CA LEU A 321 18.50 -24.25 -19.37
C LEU A 321 19.82 -23.55 -19.73
N LEU A 322 19.98 -22.28 -19.38
CA LEU A 322 21.23 -21.53 -19.56
C LEU A 322 22.38 -22.19 -18.76
N VAL A 323 22.14 -22.50 -17.48
CA VAL A 323 23.13 -23.18 -16.63
C VAL A 323 23.50 -24.54 -17.22
N PHE A 324 22.53 -25.30 -17.73
CA PHE A 324 22.78 -26.56 -18.42
C PHE A 324 23.71 -26.37 -19.64
N PHE A 325 23.43 -25.40 -20.51
CA PHE A 325 24.29 -25.13 -21.66
C PHE A 325 25.68 -24.67 -21.25
N ILE A 326 25.82 -23.91 -20.15
CA ILE A 326 27.13 -23.53 -19.61
C ILE A 326 27.91 -24.76 -19.14
N ILE A 327 27.26 -25.68 -18.41
CA ILE A 327 27.89 -26.93 -17.95
C ILE A 327 28.31 -27.78 -19.16
N LEU A 328 27.43 -27.92 -20.15
CA LEU A 328 27.71 -28.66 -21.38
C LEU A 328 28.88 -28.05 -22.16
N ALA A 329 28.89 -26.72 -22.32
CA ALA A 329 29.96 -25.99 -22.99
C ALA A 329 31.29 -26.13 -22.24
N ALA A 330 31.29 -25.96 -20.91
CA ALA A 330 32.46 -26.16 -20.08
C ALA A 330 32.99 -27.59 -20.15
N HIS A 331 32.09 -28.57 -20.26
CA HIS A 331 32.46 -29.97 -20.43
C HIS A 331 33.12 -30.24 -21.79
N ILE A 332 32.58 -29.70 -22.89
CA ILE A 332 33.15 -29.86 -24.24
C ILE A 332 34.47 -29.08 -24.39
N SER A 333 34.56 -27.90 -23.77
CA SER A 333 35.68 -26.97 -23.93
C SER A 333 36.70 -27.01 -22.80
N TYR A 334 36.66 -28.00 -21.91
CA TYR A 334 37.47 -28.00 -20.68
C TYR A 334 38.98 -27.86 -20.93
N LYS A 335 39.52 -28.48 -22.00
CA LYS A 335 40.93 -28.33 -22.40
C LYS A 335 41.23 -26.91 -22.88
N LEU A 336 40.35 -26.35 -23.72
CA LEU A 336 40.48 -24.99 -24.23
C LEU A 336 40.40 -23.94 -23.11
N LEU A 337 39.59 -24.21 -22.08
CA LEU A 337 39.47 -23.39 -20.88
C LEU A 337 40.63 -23.58 -19.88
N GLY A 338 41.58 -24.47 -20.16
CA GLY A 338 42.71 -24.74 -19.27
C GLY A 338 42.33 -25.42 -17.95
N LEU A 339 41.20 -26.13 -17.91
CA LEU A 339 40.68 -26.77 -16.70
C LEU A 339 41.31 -28.13 -16.39
N GLU A 340 42.34 -28.54 -17.13
CA GLU A 340 42.97 -29.87 -17.06
C GLU A 340 43.50 -30.22 -15.66
N GLY A 341 44.02 -29.24 -14.91
CA GLY A 341 44.53 -29.44 -13.54
C GLY A 341 43.49 -29.30 -12.43
N THR A 342 42.21 -29.10 -12.76
CA THR A 342 41.14 -28.96 -11.77
C THR A 342 40.51 -30.30 -11.41
N LEU A 343 39.78 -30.37 -10.30
CA LEU A 343 38.98 -31.55 -9.94
C LEU A 343 38.02 -31.98 -11.08
N TRP A 344 37.48 -30.99 -11.81
CA TRP A 344 36.64 -31.23 -12.98
C TRP A 344 37.43 -31.83 -14.16
N GLY A 345 38.60 -31.27 -14.47
CA GLY A 345 39.48 -31.80 -15.52
C GLY A 345 39.88 -33.25 -15.25
N ASN A 346 40.27 -33.55 -14.02
CA ASN A 346 40.59 -34.93 -13.59
C ASN A 346 39.40 -35.87 -13.73
N TYR A 347 38.18 -35.42 -13.37
CA TYR A 347 36.97 -36.19 -13.58
C TYR A 347 36.73 -36.50 -15.06
N VAL A 348 36.84 -35.49 -15.94
CA VAL A 348 36.62 -35.67 -17.39
C VAL A 348 37.70 -36.56 -18.01
N LEU A 349 38.96 -36.45 -17.57
CA LEU A 349 40.07 -37.28 -18.05
C LEU A 349 39.94 -38.75 -17.64
N ASN A 350 39.43 -39.01 -16.43
CA ASN A 350 39.25 -40.37 -15.93
C ASN A 350 37.91 -41.01 -16.35
N SER A 351 36.98 -40.21 -16.88
CA SER A 351 35.68 -40.71 -17.31
C SER A 351 35.75 -41.30 -18.72
N SER A 352 35.19 -42.50 -18.90
CA SER A 352 35.03 -43.07 -20.23
C SER A 352 34.06 -42.22 -21.07
N VAL A 353 34.20 -42.27 -22.41
CA VAL A 353 33.28 -41.60 -23.35
C VAL A 353 31.81 -41.98 -23.08
N ILE A 354 31.57 -43.21 -22.62
CA ILE A 354 30.25 -43.72 -22.26
C ILE A 354 29.73 -43.08 -20.96
N GLY A 355 30.58 -42.89 -19.95
CA GLY A 355 30.23 -42.17 -18.73
C GLY A 355 29.85 -40.71 -19.03
N ILE A 356 30.62 -40.08 -19.91
CA ILE A 356 30.35 -38.71 -20.40
C ILE A 356 28.99 -38.64 -21.13
N MET A 357 28.72 -39.55 -22.07
CA MET A 357 27.43 -39.60 -22.77
C MET A 357 26.26 -39.86 -21.82
N SER A 358 26.46 -40.68 -20.78
CA SER A 358 25.43 -40.99 -19.80
C SER A 358 25.05 -39.78 -18.96
N VAL A 359 26.03 -38.97 -18.54
CA VAL A 359 25.78 -37.70 -17.84
C VAL A 359 25.01 -36.73 -18.74
N VAL A 360 25.37 -36.63 -20.02
CA VAL A 360 24.65 -35.79 -20.99
C VAL A 360 23.20 -36.26 -21.18
N LEU A 361 22.96 -37.58 -21.26
CA LEU A 361 21.61 -38.14 -21.39
C LEU A 361 20.76 -37.92 -20.13
N VAL A 362 21.33 -38.08 -18.94
CA VAL A 362 20.67 -37.77 -17.67
C VAL A 362 20.30 -36.28 -17.60
N LEU A 363 21.20 -35.40 -18.01
CA LEU A 363 20.93 -33.97 -18.05
C LEU A 363 19.86 -33.60 -19.09
N ILE A 364 19.85 -34.24 -20.27
CA ILE A 364 18.79 -34.10 -21.27
C ILE A 364 17.44 -34.57 -20.70
N GLN A 365 17.41 -35.68 -19.97
CA GLN A 365 16.18 -36.17 -19.36
C GLN A 365 15.67 -35.24 -18.25
N ILE A 366 16.57 -34.68 -17.43
CA ILE A 366 16.26 -33.62 -16.46
C ILE A 366 15.71 -32.38 -17.18
N SER A 367 16.28 -32.01 -18.33
CA SER A 367 15.76 -30.90 -19.13
C SER A 367 14.36 -31.21 -19.70
N SER A 368 14.10 -32.45 -20.14
CA SER A 368 12.79 -32.86 -20.66
C SER A 368 11.68 -32.90 -19.62
N LEU A 369 12.03 -33.12 -18.35
CA LEU A 369 11.14 -32.97 -17.19
C LEU A 369 10.69 -31.51 -17.02
N LEU A 370 11.44 -30.55 -17.55
CA LEU A 370 11.17 -29.12 -17.49
C LEU A 370 10.49 -28.56 -18.76
N ILE A 371 10.51 -29.30 -19.88
CA ILE A 371 9.92 -28.90 -21.18
C ILE A 371 8.37 -28.78 -21.20
N PRO A 372 7.56 -29.48 -20.38
CA PRO A 372 6.10 -29.26 -20.37
C PRO A 372 5.72 -27.81 -20.05
N LEU A 373 6.67 -27.02 -19.51
CA LEU A 373 6.49 -25.60 -19.22
C LEU A 373 6.51 -24.71 -20.48
N VAL A 374 7.15 -25.14 -21.57
CA VAL A 374 7.28 -24.35 -22.81
C VAL A 374 6.11 -24.60 -23.77
N PHE A 375 5.56 -25.83 -23.83
CA PHE A 375 4.47 -26.15 -24.76
C PHE A 375 3.12 -25.51 -24.35
N SER A 376 2.90 -25.30 -23.04
CA SER A 376 1.76 -24.55 -22.48
C SER A 376 1.66 -23.09 -22.98
N LEU A 377 2.70 -22.54 -23.59
CA LEU A 377 2.77 -21.13 -24.03
C LEU A 377 2.27 -20.91 -25.47
N THR A 378 2.09 -21.95 -26.29
CA THR A 378 1.72 -21.75 -27.70
C THR A 378 0.23 -21.85 -27.99
N HIS A 379 -0.57 -22.39 -27.06
CA HIS A 379 -2.03 -22.51 -27.21
C HIS A 379 -2.74 -22.16 -25.90
N PRO A 380 -3.10 -20.89 -25.67
CA PRO A 380 -4.00 -20.52 -24.59
C PRO A 380 -5.44 -20.81 -25.05
N SER A 381 -5.82 -22.10 -25.16
CA SER A 381 -7.22 -22.45 -25.34
C SER A 381 -7.94 -22.31 -24.01
N THR A 382 -9.03 -21.55 -24.03
CA THR A 382 -9.75 -20.95 -22.90
C THR A 382 -10.53 -21.91 -21.99
N ASP A 383 -10.34 -23.23 -22.06
CA ASP A 383 -11.16 -24.13 -21.21
C ASP A 383 -10.48 -25.42 -20.71
N ASP A 384 -9.23 -25.71 -21.08
CA ASP A 384 -8.56 -26.89 -20.55
C ASP A 384 -7.57 -26.49 -19.46
N THR A 385 -8.06 -26.53 -18.22
CA THR A 385 -7.22 -26.53 -17.03
C THR A 385 -6.25 -27.71 -17.12
N PHE A 386 -5.01 -27.45 -17.55
CA PHE A 386 -3.93 -28.42 -17.51
C PHE A 386 -3.66 -28.80 -16.04
N HIS A 387 -4.35 -29.84 -15.59
CA HIS A 387 -4.01 -30.52 -14.36
C HIS A 387 -2.66 -31.20 -14.58
N PHE A 388 -1.63 -30.65 -13.92
CA PHE A 388 -0.35 -31.32 -13.73
C PHE A 388 -0.63 -32.64 -12.99
N THR A 389 -0.88 -33.71 -13.74
CA THR A 389 -1.24 -34.99 -13.17
C THR A 389 0.04 -35.61 -12.66
N GLU A 390 0.16 -35.75 -11.33
CA GLU A 390 1.32 -36.30 -10.62
C GLU A 390 1.82 -37.64 -11.21
N ARG A 391 0.95 -38.38 -11.92
CA ARG A 391 1.27 -39.57 -12.69
C ARG A 391 2.40 -39.39 -13.70
N ASN A 392 2.50 -38.24 -14.38
CA ASN A 392 3.55 -38.01 -15.37
C ASN A 392 4.92 -37.78 -14.72
N LEU A 393 4.95 -37.17 -13.53
CA LEU A 393 6.17 -36.94 -12.77
C LEU A 393 6.77 -38.25 -12.25
N LEU A 394 5.94 -39.16 -11.72
CA LEU A 394 6.41 -40.48 -11.27
C LEU A 394 6.95 -41.33 -12.43
N LEU A 395 6.30 -41.30 -13.59
CA LEU A 395 6.76 -42.02 -14.78
C LEU A 395 8.11 -41.47 -15.29
N GLN A 396 8.28 -40.15 -15.28
CA GLN A 396 9.53 -39.50 -15.66
C GLN A 396 10.67 -39.76 -14.67
N ILE A 397 10.39 -39.76 -13.37
CA ILE A 397 11.36 -40.19 -12.34
C ILE A 397 11.74 -41.66 -12.54
N GLY A 398 10.77 -42.54 -12.85
CA GLY A 398 11.03 -43.93 -13.17
C GLY A 398 11.97 -44.10 -14.37
N ILE A 399 11.77 -43.32 -15.43
CA ILE A 399 12.66 -43.31 -16.61
C ILE A 399 14.07 -42.81 -16.24
N LEU A 400 14.17 -41.76 -15.41
CA LEU A 400 15.48 -41.25 -14.94
C LEU A 400 16.26 -42.32 -14.16
N ILE A 401 15.60 -43.00 -13.23
CA ILE A 401 16.21 -44.08 -12.43
C ILE A 401 16.67 -45.23 -13.35
N LEU A 402 15.86 -45.59 -14.35
CA LEU A 402 16.22 -46.61 -15.34
C LEU A 402 17.49 -46.21 -16.11
N PHE A 403 17.58 -44.97 -16.60
CA PHE A 403 18.76 -44.49 -17.33
C PHE A 403 20.01 -44.44 -16.45
N ILE A 404 19.88 -44.02 -15.18
CA ILE A 404 21.00 -44.07 -14.22
C ILE A 404 21.45 -45.52 -13.99
N GLY A 405 20.51 -46.44 -13.83
CA GLY A 405 20.83 -47.87 -13.68
C GLY A 405 21.57 -48.43 -14.90
N ILE A 406 21.13 -48.10 -16.12
CA ILE A 406 21.80 -48.51 -17.37
C ILE A 406 23.21 -47.91 -17.44
N ALA A 407 23.38 -46.64 -17.08
CA ALA A 407 24.69 -45.98 -17.08
C ALA A 407 25.69 -46.66 -16.14
N ILE A 408 25.26 -46.98 -14.90
CA ILE A 408 26.08 -47.69 -13.92
C ILE A 408 26.46 -49.08 -14.45
N ILE A 409 25.50 -49.81 -15.03
CA ILE A 409 25.77 -51.14 -15.60
C ILE A 409 26.79 -51.05 -16.73
N LEU A 410 26.65 -50.09 -17.64
CA LEU A 410 27.58 -49.88 -18.74
C LEU A 410 28.99 -49.50 -18.25
N GLU A 411 29.09 -48.65 -17.23
CA GLU A 411 30.37 -48.30 -16.59
C GLU A 411 31.03 -49.53 -15.95
N THR A 412 30.25 -50.34 -15.22
CA THR A 412 30.73 -51.59 -14.62
C THR A 412 31.21 -52.59 -15.68
N ILE A 413 30.52 -52.68 -16.82
CA ILE A 413 30.92 -53.56 -17.93
C ILE A 413 32.19 -53.05 -18.61
N ASN A 414 32.37 -51.73 -18.72
CA ASN A 414 33.54 -51.15 -19.37
C ASN A 414 34.82 -51.34 -18.54
N GLU A 415 34.74 -51.30 -17.20
CA GLU A 415 35.86 -51.68 -16.32
C GLU A 415 36.26 -53.15 -16.46
N ILE A 416 35.34 -54.03 -16.89
CA ILE A 416 35.61 -55.46 -17.10
C ILE A 416 36.29 -55.72 -18.46
N CYS A 417 36.18 -54.80 -19.43
CA CYS A 417 36.58 -55.04 -20.82
C CYS A 417 37.89 -54.38 -21.29
N TRP A 418 38.64 -53.68 -20.43
CA TRP A 418 39.94 -53.11 -20.79
C TRP A 418 41.06 -53.48 -19.81
N PRO A 419 41.84 -54.54 -20.07
CA PRO A 419 43.19 -54.68 -19.57
C PRO A 419 44.16 -54.36 -20.72
N PHE A 420 44.32 -53.09 -21.08
CA PHE A 420 45.43 -52.63 -21.93
C PHE A 420 45.92 -51.26 -21.50
#